data_AF-A0A8S2DHW8-F1
#
_entry.id   AF-A0A8S2DHW8-F1
#
_cell.length_a   1.000
_cell.length_b   1.000
_cell.length_c   1.000
_cell.angle_alpha   90.00
_cell.angle_beta   90.00
_cell.angle_gamma   90.00
#
_symmetry.space_group_name_H-M   'P 1'
#
loop_
_entity.id
_entity.type
_entity.pdbx_description
1 polymer ?
#
loop_
_entity_poly.entity_id
_entity_poly.type
_entity_poly.pdbx_seq_one_letter_code
_entity_poly.pdbx_strand_id
1 'polypeptide(L)'
;MASYSQSTGTFTTSDGTSYSGYSGRGEGLNNSDRESMPFVGPIPKGEYTVTSSNTSKGPITLVLTPDKSNNMYGRNGFLIHGDNSKGDHSASEGCIIVGPDARKKIAVGDKIVVKG
;
A
#
# COMPACT_ATOMS: atom_id res chain seq x y z
N MET A 1 12.28 -10.05 1.89
CA MET A 1 10.98 -9.63 1.31
C MET A 1 10.34 -8.67 2.29
N ALA A 2 9.77 -7.57 1.82
CA ALA A 2 9.06 -6.62 2.69
C ALA A 2 7.64 -7.11 3.00
N SER A 3 7.02 -6.60 4.06
CA SER A 3 5.63 -6.87 4.37
C SER A 3 4.88 -5.63 4.83
N TYR A 4 3.58 -5.61 4.57
CA TYR A 4 2.67 -4.57 5.05
C TYR A 4 1.49 -5.23 5.76
N SER A 5 1.12 -4.77 6.96
CA SER A 5 -0.13 -5.18 7.60
C SER A 5 -1.19 -4.12 7.33
N GLN A 6 -2.27 -4.53 6.67
CA GLN A 6 -3.36 -3.63 6.34
C GLN A 6 -4.28 -3.34 7.52
N SER A 7 -4.18 -4.08 8.64
CA SER A 7 -4.93 -3.78 9.87
C SER A 7 -4.22 -2.81 10.79
N THR A 8 -2.88 -2.79 10.78
CA THR A 8 -2.10 -1.89 11.66
C THR A 8 -1.47 -0.72 10.90
N GLY A 9 -1.36 -0.81 9.57
CA GLY A 9 -0.63 0.15 8.76
C GLY A 9 0.89 0.02 8.85
N THR A 10 1.41 -1.02 9.50
CA THR A 10 2.87 -1.23 9.65
C THR A 10 3.47 -1.74 8.36
N PHE A 11 4.45 -1.01 7.83
CA PHE A 11 5.29 -1.44 6.71
C PHE A 11 6.67 -1.86 7.22
N THR A 12 7.04 -3.12 7.04
CA THR A 12 8.35 -3.66 7.40
C THR A 12 9.15 -3.93 6.13
N THR A 13 10.25 -3.23 5.95
CA THR A 13 11.17 -3.41 4.82
C THR A 13 11.91 -4.76 4.90
N SER A 14 12.59 -5.15 3.82
CA SER A 14 13.35 -6.39 3.77
C SER A 14 14.52 -6.48 4.75
N ASP A 15 15.02 -5.33 5.23
CA ASP A 15 16.07 -5.26 6.26
C ASP A 15 15.52 -5.32 7.70
N GLY A 16 14.19 -5.41 7.86
CA GLY A 16 13.51 -5.47 9.16
C GLY A 16 13.08 -4.11 9.72
N THR A 17 13.48 -2.99 9.10
CA THR A 17 13.07 -1.65 9.55
C THR A 17 11.57 -1.46 9.34
N SER A 18 10.88 -0.99 10.38
CA SER A 18 9.43 -0.77 10.36
C SER A 18 9.08 0.72 10.29
N TYR A 19 8.04 1.03 9.53
CA TYR A 19 7.51 2.37 9.31
C TYR A 19 5.99 2.36 9.51
N SER A 20 5.46 3.48 9.99
CA SER A 20 4.01 3.70 10.08
C SER A 20 3.46 4.15 8.73
N GLY A 21 2.23 3.72 8.46
CA GLY A 21 1.49 4.02 7.25
C GLY A 21 0.01 3.70 7.40
N TYR A 22 -0.72 3.71 6.31
CA TYR A 22 -2.14 3.34 6.28
C TYR A 22 -2.62 2.96 4.88
N SER A 23 -3.78 2.33 4.79
CA SER A 23 -4.46 2.03 3.53
C SER A 23 -5.97 2.11 3.71
N GLY A 24 -6.67 2.58 2.68
CA GLY A 24 -8.09 2.90 2.78
C GLY A 24 -8.34 4.23 3.49
N ARG A 25 -9.62 4.58 3.66
CA ARG A 25 -10.08 5.85 4.26
C ARG A 25 -11.42 5.68 4.96
N GLY A 26 -11.73 6.59 5.89
CA GLY A 26 -12.98 6.54 6.66
C GLY A 26 -13.17 5.16 7.31
N GLU A 27 -14.34 4.56 7.11
CA GLU A 27 -14.68 3.20 7.58
C GLU A 27 -13.75 2.08 7.05
N GLY A 28 -13.04 2.34 5.95
CA GLY A 28 -12.07 1.43 5.35
C GLY A 28 -10.63 1.66 5.80
N LEU A 29 -10.35 2.69 6.61
CA LEU A 29 -8.99 2.99 7.06
C LEU A 29 -8.45 1.84 7.91
N ASN A 30 -7.43 1.16 7.39
CA ASN A 30 -6.81 -0.02 7.98
C ASN A 30 -7.82 -1.10 8.40
N ASN A 31 -8.97 -1.19 7.74
CA ASN A 31 -10.01 -2.14 8.08
C ASN A 31 -9.95 -3.34 7.12
N SER A 32 -9.32 -4.43 7.57
CA SER A 32 -9.05 -5.58 6.70
C SER A 32 -10.32 -6.31 6.25
N ASP A 33 -11.45 -6.14 6.94
CA ASP A 33 -12.78 -6.65 6.54
C ASP A 33 -13.41 -5.86 5.39
N ARG A 34 -12.84 -4.70 5.05
CA ARG A 34 -13.33 -3.82 3.98
C ARG A 34 -12.49 -3.93 2.71
N GLU A 35 -11.53 -4.85 2.62
CA GLU A 35 -10.62 -4.96 1.47
C GLU A 35 -11.31 -5.22 0.12
N SER A 36 -12.56 -5.68 0.11
CA SER A 36 -13.37 -5.81 -1.10
C SER A 36 -14.05 -4.52 -1.54
N MET A 37 -14.09 -3.48 -0.70
CA MET A 37 -14.79 -2.22 -0.99
C MET A 37 -13.95 -1.28 -1.86
N PRO A 38 -14.38 -1.00 -3.10
CA PRO A 38 -13.63 -0.14 -4.01
C PRO A 38 -13.58 1.30 -3.49
N PHE A 39 -12.43 1.96 -3.65
CA PHE A 39 -12.18 3.36 -3.27
C PHE A 39 -12.36 3.72 -1.78
N VAL A 40 -12.55 2.72 -0.92
CA VAL A 40 -12.80 2.88 0.52
C VAL A 40 -11.87 1.98 1.33
N GLY A 41 -11.90 0.68 1.04
CA GLY A 41 -11.13 -0.32 1.78
C GLY A 41 -9.64 -0.28 1.50
N PRO A 42 -8.83 -0.91 2.36
CA PRO A 42 -7.39 -1.00 2.16
C PRO A 42 -7.08 -1.85 0.92
N ILE A 43 -5.82 -1.84 0.51
CA ILE A 43 -5.28 -2.77 -0.49
C ILE A 43 -5.67 -4.22 -0.12
N PRO A 44 -6.07 -5.08 -1.07
CA PRO A 44 -6.32 -6.50 -0.78
C PRO A 44 -5.07 -7.25 -0.30
N LYS A 45 -5.26 -8.26 0.56
CA LYS A 45 -4.18 -9.14 1.02
C LYS A 45 -3.56 -9.92 -0.16
N GLY A 46 -2.31 -10.33 0.01
CA GLY A 46 -1.60 -11.18 -0.94
C GLY A 46 -0.22 -10.66 -1.31
N GLU A 47 0.34 -11.21 -2.38
CA GLU A 47 1.68 -10.85 -2.86
C GLU A 47 1.62 -9.77 -3.94
N TYR A 48 2.54 -8.82 -3.89
CA TYR A 48 2.66 -7.76 -4.87
C TYR A 48 4.11 -7.62 -5.31
N THR A 49 4.30 -7.27 -6.58
CA THR A 49 5.60 -6.88 -7.14
C THR A 49 5.59 -5.39 -7.47
N VAL A 50 6.65 -4.70 -7.08
CA VAL A 50 6.89 -3.31 -7.49
C VAL A 50 7.40 -3.31 -8.92
N THR A 51 6.61 -2.79 -9.85
CA THR A 51 6.88 -2.93 -11.30
C THR A 51 7.43 -1.68 -11.95
N SER A 52 7.16 -0.51 -11.38
CA SER A 52 7.71 0.76 -11.84
C SER A 52 7.64 1.81 -10.73
N SER A 53 8.34 2.92 -10.94
CA SER A 53 8.24 4.12 -10.12
C SER A 53 7.95 5.35 -10.99
N ASN A 54 7.18 6.29 -10.47
CA ASN A 54 6.83 7.55 -11.13
C ASN A 54 6.52 8.65 -10.09
N THR A 55 5.91 9.74 -10.54
CA THR A 55 5.55 10.91 -9.71
C THR A 55 4.05 11.26 -9.72
N SER A 56 3.19 10.33 -10.17
CA SER A 56 1.74 10.59 -10.36
C SER A 56 0.98 10.97 -9.08
N LYS A 57 1.47 10.53 -7.91
CA LYS A 57 0.92 10.89 -6.58
C LYS A 57 1.99 11.56 -5.70
N GLY A 58 2.89 12.30 -6.34
CA GLY A 58 4.04 12.95 -5.70
C GLY A 58 5.32 12.13 -5.77
N PRO A 59 6.42 12.61 -5.13
CA PRO A 59 7.73 11.99 -5.25
C PRO A 59 7.76 10.54 -4.76
N ILE A 60 8.37 9.67 -5.58
CA ILE A 60 8.53 8.23 -5.31
C ILE A 60 7.16 7.56 -5.15
N THR A 61 6.35 7.59 -6.22
CA THR A 61 5.13 6.79 -6.34
C THR A 61 5.50 5.44 -6.95
N LEU A 62 5.20 4.34 -6.27
CA LEU A 62 5.59 2.98 -6.68
C LEU A 62 4.36 2.22 -7.16
N VAL A 63 4.44 1.57 -8.32
CA VAL A 63 3.32 0.82 -8.92
C VAL A 63 3.37 -0.65 -8.49
N LEU A 64 2.27 -1.13 -7.93
CA LEU A 64 2.12 -2.51 -7.49
C LEU A 64 1.32 -3.33 -8.49
N THR A 65 1.90 -4.45 -8.91
CA THR A 65 1.17 -5.49 -9.64
C THR A 65 0.89 -6.65 -8.70
N PRO A 66 -0.40 -7.02 -8.48
CA PRO A 66 -0.74 -8.17 -7.66
C PRO A 66 -0.32 -9.48 -8.32
N ASP A 67 0.03 -10.47 -7.51
CA ASP A 67 0.13 -11.84 -7.98
C ASP A 67 -1.22 -12.34 -8.48
N LYS A 68 -1.21 -13.22 -9.48
CA LYS A 68 -2.43 -13.78 -10.10
C LYS A 68 -3.27 -14.61 -9.12
N SER A 69 -2.67 -15.10 -8.03
CA SER A 69 -3.36 -15.83 -6.98
C SER A 69 -4.12 -14.94 -5.99
N ASN A 70 -3.88 -13.63 -5.98
CA ASN A 70 -4.60 -12.71 -5.09
C ASN A 70 -6.06 -12.57 -5.52
N ASN A 71 -6.98 -12.54 -4.55
CA ASN A 71 -8.34 -12.10 -4.81
C ASN A 71 -8.41 -10.57 -4.78
N MET A 72 -8.48 -9.95 -5.95
CA MET A 72 -8.49 -8.50 -6.08
C MET A 72 -9.88 -7.89 -6.03
N TYR A 73 -10.95 -8.69 -5.93
CA TYR A 73 -12.34 -8.20 -5.90
C TYR A 73 -12.69 -7.26 -7.08
N GLY A 74 -12.08 -7.48 -8.25
CA GLY A 74 -12.23 -6.60 -9.42
C GLY A 74 -11.50 -5.25 -9.33
N ARG A 75 -10.72 -5.01 -8.27
CA ARG A 75 -9.94 -3.78 -8.05
C ARG A 75 -8.56 -3.85 -8.70
N ASN A 76 -7.97 -2.71 -9.03
CA ASN A 76 -6.65 -2.58 -9.65
C ASN A 76 -6.04 -1.20 -9.34
N GLY A 77 -4.90 -0.89 -9.97
CA GLY A 77 -4.29 0.45 -9.89
C GLY A 77 -3.61 0.75 -8.55
N PHE A 78 -3.12 -0.28 -7.86
CA PHE A 78 -2.54 -0.15 -6.53
C PHE A 78 -1.14 0.47 -6.57
N LEU A 79 -0.90 1.36 -5.61
CA LEU A 79 0.34 2.12 -5.48
C LEU A 79 0.86 2.08 -4.04
N ILE A 80 2.14 2.42 -3.88
CA ILE A 80 2.71 2.95 -2.64
C ILE A 80 3.08 4.41 -2.88
N HIS A 81 2.51 5.32 -2.09
CA HIS A 81 2.80 6.75 -2.24
C HIS A 81 2.76 7.50 -0.90
N GLY A 82 3.03 8.81 -0.95
CA GLY A 82 2.96 9.68 0.21
C GLY A 82 1.54 10.14 0.52
N ASP A 83 1.34 10.63 1.74
CA ASP A 83 0.09 11.25 2.14
C ASP A 83 -0.16 12.56 1.38
N ASN A 84 -1.38 13.05 1.41
CA ASN A 84 -1.73 14.38 0.93
C ASN A 84 -1.34 15.45 1.98
N SER A 85 -1.41 16.72 1.60
CA SER A 85 -1.03 17.84 2.47
C SER A 85 -1.99 18.09 3.63
N LYS A 86 -3.17 17.43 3.67
CA LYS A 86 -4.15 17.59 4.75
C LYS A 86 -3.83 16.71 5.95
N GLY A 87 -3.16 15.56 5.74
CA GLY A 87 -2.82 14.63 6.83
C GLY A 87 -4.05 14.06 7.55
N ASP A 88 -5.19 13.98 6.87
CA ASP A 88 -6.48 13.55 7.40
C ASP A 88 -6.84 12.10 6.99
N HIS A 89 -5.83 11.34 6.56
CA HIS A 89 -5.96 9.98 6.03
C HIS A 89 -6.93 9.84 4.83
N SER A 90 -7.18 10.92 4.09
CA SER A 90 -8.06 10.89 2.91
C SER A 90 -7.35 10.56 1.60
N ALA A 91 -6.02 10.38 1.59
CA ALA A 91 -5.24 10.19 0.37
C ALA A 91 -5.37 8.80 -0.26
N SER A 92 -5.80 7.80 0.51
CA SER A 92 -5.88 6.42 0.04
C SER A 92 -7.29 6.02 -0.39
N GLU A 93 -7.37 5.50 -1.61
CA GLU A 93 -8.54 4.78 -2.16
C GLU A 93 -8.30 3.25 -2.17
N GLY A 94 -7.35 2.80 -1.34
CA GLY A 94 -6.84 1.43 -1.30
C GLY A 94 -5.36 1.29 -1.63
N CYS A 95 -4.62 2.39 -1.81
CA CYS A 95 -3.17 2.36 -1.93
C CYS A 95 -2.50 2.30 -0.55
N ILE A 96 -1.23 1.91 -0.49
CA ILE A 96 -0.44 1.98 0.74
C ILE A 96 0.17 3.38 0.84
N ILE A 97 -0.06 4.03 1.97
CA ILE A 97 0.51 5.33 2.29
C ILE A 97 1.61 5.13 3.34
N VAL A 98 2.84 5.50 3.01
CA VAL A 98 3.99 5.46 3.93
C VAL A 98 4.89 6.66 3.69
N GLY A 99 5.68 7.05 4.68
CA GLY A 99 6.62 8.17 4.59
C GLY A 99 7.73 7.99 3.55
N PRO A 100 8.40 9.09 3.13
CA PRO A 100 9.44 9.04 2.09
C PRO A 100 10.60 8.11 2.44
N ASP A 101 10.95 7.96 3.72
CA ASP A 101 12.06 7.10 4.15
C ASP A 101 11.76 5.61 3.93
N ALA A 102 10.50 5.19 4.13
CA ALA A 102 10.05 3.86 3.74
C ALA A 102 10.12 3.67 2.23
N ARG A 103 9.61 4.65 1.45
CA ARG A 103 9.55 4.54 -0.02
C ARG A 103 10.93 4.48 -0.66
N LYS A 104 11.92 5.17 -0.11
CA LYS A 104 13.33 5.12 -0.56
C LYS A 104 13.99 3.76 -0.35
N LYS A 105 13.43 2.90 0.52
CA LYS A 105 13.93 1.55 0.80
C LYS A 105 13.35 0.49 -0.13
N ILE A 106 12.49 0.89 -1.08
CA ILE A 106 11.79 -0.03 -1.98
C ILE A 106 12.27 0.21 -3.41
N ALA A 107 12.70 -0.85 -4.09
CA ALA A 107 13.16 -0.83 -5.46
C ALA A 107 12.16 -1.50 -6.42
N VAL A 108 12.25 -1.19 -7.71
CA VAL A 108 11.57 -1.96 -8.76
C VAL A 108 12.11 -3.38 -8.75
N GLY A 109 11.21 -4.35 -8.79
CA GLY A 109 11.50 -5.78 -8.64
C GLY A 109 11.28 -6.31 -7.21
N ASP A 110 11.15 -5.43 -6.20
CA ASP A 110 10.87 -5.87 -4.84
C ASP A 110 9.49 -6.51 -4.71
N LYS A 111 9.43 -7.52 -3.84
CA LYS A 111 8.20 -8.19 -3.44
C LYS A 111 7.73 -7.71 -2.08
N ILE A 112 6.42 -7.51 -1.98
CA ILE A 112 5.73 -7.06 -0.77
C ILE A 112 4.59 -8.03 -0.48
N VAL A 113 4.55 -8.55 0.74
CA VAL A 113 3.43 -9.36 1.23
C VAL A 113 2.51 -8.48 2.04
N VAL A 114 1.26 -8.34 1.60
CA VAL A 114 0.19 -7.67 2.34
C VAL A 114 -0.52 -8.71 3.21
N LYS A 115 -0.54 -8.44 4.51
CA LYS A 115 -1.13 -9.27 5.55
C LYS A 115 -2.36 -8.60 6.14
N GLY A 116 -3.24 -9.42 6.71
CA GLY A 116 -4.43 -8.99 7.43
C GLY A 116 -4.13 -8.21 8.69
#